data_AF-A0A2E1BYY5-F1
#
_entry.id   AF-A0A2E1BYY5-F1
#
_cell.length_a   1.000
_cell.length_b   1.000
_cell.length_c   1.000
_cell.angle_alpha   90.00
_cell.angle_beta   90.00
_cell.angle_gamma   90.00
#
_symmetry.space_group_name_H-M   'P 1'
#
loop_
_entity.id
_entity.type
_entity.pdbx_description
1 polymer ?
#
loop_
_entity_poly.entity_id
_entity_poly.type
_entity_poly.pdbx_seq_one_letter_code
_entity_poly.pdbx_strand_id
1 'polypeptide(L)'
;MEHTTAMQIVGGVALLIGLRMNIDPVGFNKSIFGDVEGIESGESSAMRMAIGGGLLALAMVNIYCSFNVDDAAAGEAVLTGTAMGLAAFFVTVAAPKFRGYTDSIPTLPMVVLPTMIAICLYSALM
;
A
#
# COMPACT_ATOMS: atom_id res chain seq x y z
N MET A 1 -6.41 -9.81 -17.43
CA MET A 1 -5.77 -10.59 -16.34
C MET A 1 -6.90 -10.99 -15.41
N GLU A 2 -6.97 -12.26 -15.00
CA GLU A 2 -8.04 -12.73 -14.09
C GLU A 2 -8.12 -11.87 -12.83
N HIS A 3 -9.33 -11.47 -12.43
CA HIS A 3 -9.56 -10.61 -11.26
C HIS A 3 -8.99 -11.24 -9.99
N THR A 4 -9.16 -12.55 -9.84
CA THR A 4 -8.63 -13.33 -8.71
C THR A 4 -7.11 -13.22 -8.63
N THR A 5 -6.42 -13.34 -9.76
CA THR A 5 -4.95 -13.22 -9.83
C THR A 5 -4.50 -11.80 -9.51
N ALA A 6 -5.19 -10.78 -10.03
CA ALA A 6 -4.89 -9.38 -9.73
C ALA A 6 -5.05 -9.07 -8.23
N MET A 7 -6.14 -9.52 -7.62
CA MET A 7 -6.39 -9.39 -6.18
C MET A 7 -5.30 -10.09 -5.35
N GLN A 8 -4.87 -11.29 -5.75
CA GLN A 8 -3.80 -12.02 -5.06
C GLN A 8 -2.44 -11.30 -5.15
N ILE A 9 -2.09 -10.77 -6.33
CA ILE A 9 -0.83 -10.02 -6.51
C ILE A 9 -0.85 -8.77 -5.64
N VAL A 10 -1.90 -7.95 -5.75
CA VAL A 10 -2.01 -6.69 -5.02
C VAL A 10 -2.10 -6.95 -3.51
N GLY A 11 -2.92 -7.92 -3.09
CA GLY A 11 -3.04 -8.33 -1.70
C GLY A 11 -1.73 -8.87 -1.13
N GLY A 12 -1.01 -9.71 -1.89
CA GLY A 12 0.28 -10.27 -1.48
C GLY A 12 1.37 -9.21 -1.33
N VAL A 13 1.47 -8.25 -2.26
CA VAL A 13 2.42 -7.14 -2.15
C VAL A 13 2.08 -6.25 -0.95
N ALA A 14 0.81 -5.89 -0.77
CA ALA A 14 0.36 -5.10 0.38
C ALA A 14 0.63 -5.81 1.71
N LEU A 15 0.44 -7.15 1.77
CA LEU A 15 0.74 -7.97 2.93
C LEU A 15 2.22 -7.87 3.31
N LEU A 16 3.12 -8.09 2.36
CA LEU A 16 4.57 -8.07 2.60
C LEU A 16 5.06 -6.71 3.10
N ILE A 17 4.55 -5.62 2.50
CA ILE A 17 4.90 -4.25 2.92
C ILE A 17 4.34 -3.96 4.31
N GLY A 18 3.06 -4.29 4.54
CA GLY A 18 2.41 -4.08 5.83
C GLY A 18 3.11 -4.85 6.97
N LEU A 19 3.54 -6.09 6.72
CA LEU A 19 4.34 -6.88 7.64
C LEU A 19 5.70 -6.23 7.89
N ARG A 20 6.41 -5.80 6.84
CA ARG A 20 7.72 -5.14 6.98
C ARG A 20 7.63 -3.88 7.85
N MET A 21 6.57 -3.08 7.68
CA MET A 21 6.31 -1.87 8.46
C MET A 21 5.95 -2.14 9.93
N ASN A 22 5.40 -3.32 10.24
CA ASN A 22 5.05 -3.70 11.61
C ASN A 22 6.16 -4.47 12.35
N ILE A 23 6.97 -5.26 11.63
CA ILE A 23 8.08 -6.04 12.21
C ILE A 23 9.28 -5.15 12.53
N ASP A 24 9.65 -4.26 11.62
CA ASP A 24 10.77 -3.33 11.83
C ASP A 24 10.43 -1.94 11.24
N PRO A 25 9.59 -1.16 11.97
CA PRO A 25 9.20 0.19 11.56
C PRO A 25 10.37 1.17 11.52
N VAL A 26 11.36 1.02 12.41
CA VAL A 26 12.55 1.89 12.47
C VAL A 26 13.39 1.72 11.21
N GLY A 27 13.75 0.49 10.86
CA GLY A 27 14.51 0.21 9.64
C GLY A 27 13.75 0.61 8.39
N PHE A 28 12.42 0.46 8.37
CA PHE A 28 11.61 0.97 7.26
C PHE A 28 11.71 2.50 7.15
N ASN A 29 11.56 3.23 8.26
CA ASN A 29 11.74 4.69 8.27
C ASN A 29 13.14 5.09 7.78
N LYS A 30 14.21 4.46 8.30
CA LYS A 30 15.59 4.75 7.92
C LYS A 30 15.87 4.51 6.44
N SER A 31 15.24 3.49 5.83
CA SER A 31 15.39 3.25 4.39
C SER A 31 14.79 4.36 3.51
N ILE A 32 13.91 5.20 4.07
CA ILE A 32 13.29 6.33 3.36
C ILE A 32 14.01 7.65 3.67
N PHE A 33 14.22 7.93 4.96
CA PHE A 33 14.67 9.25 5.42
C PHE A 33 16.16 9.29 5.78
N GLY A 34 16.86 8.16 5.78
CA GLY A 34 18.20 8.04 6.33
C GLY A 34 18.19 8.10 7.87
N ASP A 35 19.36 8.34 8.47
CA ASP A 35 19.49 8.45 9.92
C ASP A 35 19.32 9.91 10.36
N VAL A 36 18.06 10.33 10.51
CA VAL A 36 17.69 11.70 10.92
C VAL A 36 17.19 11.75 12.35
N GLU A 37 17.33 12.90 13.00
CA GLU A 37 16.89 13.11 14.38
C GLU A 37 15.39 12.76 14.55
N GLY A 38 15.07 12.00 15.60
CA GLY A 38 13.71 11.57 15.90
C GLY A 38 13.20 10.38 15.08
N ILE A 39 13.98 9.83 14.14
CA ILE A 39 13.51 8.70 13.31
C ILE A 39 13.34 7.40 14.09
N GLU A 40 14.14 7.21 15.15
CA GLU A 40 14.10 6.07 16.06
C GLU A 40 13.11 6.29 17.21
N SER A 41 12.33 7.38 17.20
CA SER A 41 11.35 7.62 18.26
C SER A 41 10.24 6.57 18.24
N GLY A 42 9.69 6.29 19.43
CA GLY A 42 8.56 5.37 19.58
C GLY A 42 7.32 5.87 18.84
N GLU A 43 7.09 7.18 18.82
CA GLU A 43 5.95 7.83 18.16
C GLU A 43 6.06 7.71 16.64
N SER A 44 7.24 7.96 16.07
CA SER A 44 7.48 7.79 14.62
C SER A 44 7.27 6.33 14.20
N SER A 45 7.77 5.40 15.01
CA SER A 45 7.60 3.96 14.80
C SER A 45 6.13 3.54 14.91
N ALA A 46 5.40 4.04 15.89
CA ALA A 46 3.98 3.76 16.08
C ALA A 46 3.14 4.26 14.88
N MET A 47 3.43 5.46 14.37
CA MET A 47 2.77 5.96 13.15
C MET A 47 3.09 5.08 11.93
N ARG A 48 4.33 4.60 11.79
CA ARG A 48 4.69 3.67 10.71
C ARG A 48 3.94 2.35 10.81
N MET A 49 3.81 1.79 12.02
CA MET A 49 3.05 0.57 12.25
C MET A 49 1.58 0.76 11.90
N ALA A 50 0.97 1.89 12.26
CA ALA A 50 -0.41 2.21 11.91
C ALA A 50 -0.62 2.29 10.38
N ILE A 51 0.30 2.93 9.67
CA ILE A 51 0.30 2.96 8.19
C ILE A 51 0.42 1.53 7.63
N GLY A 52 1.32 0.72 8.19
CA GLY A 52 1.47 -0.69 7.84
C GLY A 52 0.18 -1.49 8.08
N GLY A 53 -0.52 -1.22 9.17
CA GLY A 53 -1.83 -1.81 9.48
C GLY A 53 -2.89 -1.50 8.43
N GLY A 54 -2.89 -0.29 7.87
CA GLY A 54 -3.76 0.07 6.74
C GLY A 54 -3.49 -0.79 5.50
N LEU A 55 -2.23 -1.05 5.17
CA LEU A 55 -1.88 -1.97 4.07
C LEU A 55 -2.22 -3.42 4.39
N LEU A 56 -2.05 -3.87 5.64
CA LEU A 56 -2.49 -5.21 6.05
C LEU A 56 -4.01 -5.37 5.91
N ALA A 57 -4.80 -4.36 6.27
CA ALA A 57 -6.25 -4.40 6.09
C ALA A 57 -6.62 -4.53 4.59
N LEU A 58 -5.99 -3.73 3.73
CA LEU A 58 -6.19 -3.81 2.28
C LEU A 58 -5.81 -5.19 1.73
N ALA A 59 -4.69 -5.74 2.21
CA ALA A 59 -4.21 -7.06 1.85
C ALA A 59 -5.20 -8.16 2.20
N MET A 60 -5.70 -8.16 3.44
CA MET A 60 -6.66 -9.16 3.90
C MET A 60 -7.97 -9.11 3.10
N VAL A 61 -8.48 -7.91 2.78
CA VAL A 61 -9.67 -7.76 1.95
C VAL A 61 -9.43 -8.34 0.54
N ASN A 62 -8.34 -7.97 -0.12
CA ASN A 62 -8.05 -8.45 -1.47
C ASN A 62 -7.84 -9.97 -1.52
N ILE A 63 -7.04 -10.52 -0.58
CA ILE A 63 -6.81 -11.95 -0.50
C ILE A 63 -8.12 -12.69 -0.23
N TYR A 64 -8.91 -12.24 0.75
CA TYR A 64 -10.19 -12.85 1.06
C TYR A 64 -11.14 -12.85 -0.15
N CYS A 65 -11.33 -11.68 -0.78
CA CYS A 65 -12.18 -11.57 -1.97
C CYS A 65 -11.68 -12.46 -3.12
N SER A 66 -10.37 -12.63 -3.30
CA SER A 66 -9.83 -13.48 -4.37
C SER A 66 -10.23 -14.95 -4.30
N PHE A 67 -10.65 -15.44 -3.12
CA PHE A 67 -11.11 -16.81 -2.90
C PHE A 67 -12.61 -16.95 -2.73
N ASN A 68 -13.34 -15.83 -2.60
CA ASN A 68 -14.75 -15.83 -2.19
C ASN A 68 -15.66 -15.02 -3.12
N VAL A 69 -15.11 -14.29 -4.09
CA VAL A 69 -15.86 -13.50 -5.07
C VAL A 69 -15.67 -14.13 -6.45
N ASP A 70 -16.72 -14.82 -6.91
CA ASP A 70 -16.72 -15.53 -8.19
C ASP A 70 -17.52 -14.79 -9.28
N ASP A 71 -18.26 -13.75 -8.90
CA ASP A 71 -18.98 -12.90 -9.85
C ASP A 71 -18.05 -11.85 -10.48
N ALA A 72 -18.08 -11.75 -11.81
CA ALA A 72 -17.19 -10.86 -12.56
C ALA A 72 -17.41 -9.38 -12.21
N ALA A 73 -18.66 -8.94 -12.11
CA ALA A 73 -18.98 -7.54 -11.80
C ALA A 73 -18.56 -7.18 -10.35
N ALA A 74 -18.74 -8.11 -9.41
CA ALA A 74 -18.23 -7.96 -8.05
C ALA A 74 -16.69 -7.91 -8.00
N GLY A 75 -16.01 -8.74 -8.79
CA GLY A 75 -14.55 -8.73 -8.92
C GLY A 75 -14.01 -7.40 -9.47
N GLU A 76 -14.65 -6.87 -10.51
CA GLU A 76 -14.38 -5.54 -11.07
C GLU A 76 -14.55 -4.45 -10.01
N ALA A 77 -15.65 -4.49 -9.24
CA ALA A 77 -15.93 -3.51 -8.20
C ALA A 77 -14.87 -3.53 -7.08
N VAL A 78 -14.42 -4.73 -6.65
CA VAL A 78 -13.36 -4.88 -5.64
C VAL A 78 -12.04 -4.28 -6.12
N LEU A 79 -11.64 -4.56 -7.37
CA LEU A 79 -10.40 -4.04 -7.93
C LEU A 79 -10.46 -2.53 -8.18
N THR A 80 -11.59 -2.02 -8.65
CA THR A 80 -11.82 -0.57 -8.83
C THR A 80 -11.76 0.15 -7.49
N GLY A 81 -12.45 -0.36 -6.46
CA GLY A 81 -12.39 0.19 -5.10
C GLY A 81 -10.98 0.11 -4.50
N THR A 82 -10.25 -0.98 -4.73
CA THR A 82 -8.85 -1.14 -4.33
C THR A 82 -7.95 -0.10 -5.01
N ALA A 83 -8.11 0.12 -6.32
CA ALA A 83 -7.39 1.15 -7.06
C ALA A 83 -7.65 2.56 -6.50
N MET A 84 -8.91 2.88 -6.17
CA MET A 84 -9.28 4.15 -5.56
C MET A 84 -8.64 4.34 -4.18
N GLY A 85 -8.70 3.31 -3.33
CA GLY A 85 -8.07 3.34 -2.00
C GLY A 85 -6.55 3.50 -2.08
N LEU A 86 -5.90 2.76 -2.99
CA LEU A 86 -4.47 2.89 -3.25
C LEU A 86 -4.10 4.26 -3.82
N ALA A 87 -4.92 4.84 -4.70
CA ALA A 87 -4.70 6.18 -5.24
C ALA A 87 -4.80 7.25 -4.15
N ALA A 88 -5.81 7.15 -3.27
CA ALA A 88 -5.92 8.04 -2.11
C ALA A 88 -4.68 7.91 -1.20
N PHE A 89 -4.22 6.68 -0.94
CA PHE A 89 -3.01 6.45 -0.14
C PHE A 89 -1.74 6.97 -0.83
N PHE A 90 -1.60 6.80 -2.14
CA PHE A 90 -0.48 7.32 -2.91
C PHE A 90 -0.38 8.86 -2.81
N VAL A 91 -1.51 9.55 -2.89
CA VAL A 91 -1.56 11.01 -2.71
C VAL A 91 -1.11 11.41 -1.31
N THR A 92 -1.54 10.71 -0.25
CA THR A 92 -1.12 11.04 1.12
C THR A 92 0.35 10.74 1.39
N VAL A 93 0.94 9.79 0.66
CA VAL A 93 2.39 9.48 0.71
C VAL A 93 3.22 10.51 -0.06
N ALA A 94 2.73 11.01 -1.20
CA ALA A 94 3.43 11.99 -2.01
C ALA A 94 3.29 13.43 -1.46
N ALA A 95 2.14 13.77 -0.88
CA ALA A 95 1.81 15.13 -0.41
C ALA A 95 2.83 15.74 0.58
N PRO A 96 3.44 15.00 1.53
CA PRO A 96 4.39 15.58 2.48
C PRO A 96 5.56 16.32 1.83
N LYS A 97 6.10 15.83 0.71
CA LYS A 97 7.17 16.53 -0.03
C LYS A 97 6.68 17.85 -0.63
N PHE A 98 5.54 17.84 -1.30
CA PHE A 98 4.97 19.04 -1.93
C PHE A 98 4.45 20.06 -0.92
N ARG A 99 4.11 19.63 0.29
CA ARG A 99 3.68 20.48 1.41
C ARG A 99 4.84 20.97 2.29
N GLY A 100 6.08 20.58 1.98
CA GLY A 100 7.27 21.04 2.70
C GLY A 100 7.51 20.38 4.07
N TYR A 101 6.87 19.24 4.35
CA TYR A 101 7.07 18.52 5.62
C TYR A 101 8.29 17.59 5.60
N THR A 102 8.82 17.25 4.43
CA THR A 102 10.02 16.43 4.29
C THR A 102 10.71 16.73 2.96
N ASP A 103 12.04 16.61 2.94
CA ASP A 103 12.80 16.66 1.70
C ASP A 103 12.97 15.31 1.01
N SER A 104 12.65 14.22 1.71
CA SER A 104 12.77 12.87 1.17
C SER A 104 11.48 12.46 0.47
N ILE A 105 11.62 11.72 -0.62
CA ILE A 105 10.50 11.03 -1.26
C ILE A 105 10.65 9.54 -0.94
N PRO A 106 9.59 8.87 -0.43
CA PRO A 106 9.63 7.43 -0.18
C PRO A 106 9.60 6.69 -1.52
N THR A 107 10.79 6.47 -2.10
CA THR A 107 10.99 5.90 -3.44
C THR A 107 10.26 4.58 -3.63
N LEU A 108 10.34 3.67 -2.66
CA LEU A 108 9.68 2.37 -2.71
C LEU A 108 8.15 2.52 -2.86
N PRO A 109 7.41 3.20 -1.94
CA PRO A 109 6.00 3.53 -2.16
C PRO A 109 5.70 4.24 -3.48
N MET A 110 6.57 5.13 -3.95
CA MET A 110 6.35 5.85 -5.20
C MET A 110 6.37 4.97 -6.45
N VAL A 111 7.02 3.80 -6.39
CA VAL A 111 7.02 2.82 -7.48
C VAL A 111 5.92 1.77 -7.25
N VAL A 112 5.81 1.26 -6.03
CA VAL A 112 4.95 0.12 -5.73
C VAL A 112 3.47 0.49 -5.75
N LEU A 113 3.07 1.65 -5.19
CA LEU A 113 1.66 2.05 -5.15
C LEU A 113 1.10 2.29 -6.57
N PRO A 114 1.75 3.06 -7.47
CA PRO A 114 1.27 3.21 -8.84
C PRO A 114 1.23 1.89 -9.61
N THR A 115 2.19 0.98 -9.35
CA THR A 115 2.19 -0.35 -9.98
C THR A 115 0.97 -1.17 -9.56
N MET A 116 0.64 -1.21 -8.26
CA MET A 116 -0.56 -1.92 -7.80
C MET A 116 -1.86 -1.27 -8.33
N ILE A 117 -1.92 0.07 -8.39
CA ILE A 117 -3.06 0.79 -9.01
C ILE A 117 -3.23 0.37 -10.47
N ALA A 118 -2.13 0.34 -11.23
CA ALA A 118 -2.15 -0.06 -12.64
C ALA A 118 -2.62 -1.52 -12.81
N ILE A 119 -2.18 -2.44 -11.95
CA ILE A 119 -2.64 -3.83 -11.97
C ILE A 119 -4.14 -3.92 -11.71
N CYS A 120 -4.64 -3.22 -10.69
CA CYS A 120 -6.08 -3.19 -10.38
C CYS A 120 -6.89 -2.65 -11.55
N LEU A 121 -6.52 -1.49 -12.12
CA LEU A 121 -7.25 -0.88 -13.22
C LEU A 121 -7.16 -1.70 -14.50
N TYR A 122 -5.99 -2.27 -14.81
CA TYR A 122 -5.84 -3.12 -15.99
C TYR A 122 -6.74 -4.36 -15.91
N SER A 123 -6.81 -5.01 -14.74
CA SER A 123 -7.69 -6.17 -14.57
C SER A 123 -9.16 -5.78 -14.46
N ALA A 124 -9.52 -4.61 -13.91
CA ALA A 124 -10.92 -4.18 -13.82
C ALA A 124 -11.51 -3.75 -15.17
N LEU A 125 -10.70 -3.14 -16.06
CA LEU A 125 -11.19 -2.56 -17.32
C LEU A 125 -11.11 -3.50 -18.54
N MET A 126 -10.46 -4.66 -18.41
CA MET A 126 -10.17 -5.61 -19.51
C MET A 126 -10.69 -7.00 -19.19
#